data_AF-A0A5J4PJ94-F1
#
_entry.id   AF-A0A5J4PJ94-F1
#
_cell.length_a   1.000
_cell.length_b   1.000
_cell.length_c   1.000
_cell.angle_alpha   90.00
_cell.angle_beta   90.00
_cell.angle_gamma   90.00
#
_symmetry.space_group_name_H-M   'P 1'
#
loop_
_entity.id
_entity.type
_entity.pdbx_description
1 polymer ?
#
loop_
_entity_poly.entity_id
_entity_poly.type
_entity_poly.pdbx_seq_one_letter_code
_entity_poly.pdbx_strand_id
1 'polypeptide(L)'
;CKVQTVGFDKLATAFKSGAMSESSLRRIQRFMADYKLNTDLIAQLIVGLLPHKPPFRLALDRTNWKFGAGNINILTLAIVYQGVAFPILYRMMPKFGNSSTEERISLAQSLHPVVWKRNH
;
A
#
# COMPACT_ATOMS: atom_id res chain seq x y z
N CYS A 1 -0.26 -2.88 24.91
CA CYS A 1 -0.08 -2.90 23.44
C CYS A 1 1.43 -2.98 23.15
N LYS A 2 1.98 -4.16 22.81
CA LYS A 2 3.40 -4.27 22.40
C LYS A 2 3.48 -3.86 20.93
N VAL A 3 3.67 -2.58 20.65
CA VAL A 3 4.03 -2.11 19.31
C VAL A 3 5.45 -2.62 19.06
N GLN A 4 5.58 -3.73 18.34
CA GLN A 4 6.88 -4.16 17.88
C GLN A 4 7.24 -3.24 16.72
N THR A 5 8.31 -2.46 16.87
CA THR A 5 8.99 -1.87 15.72
C THR A 5 9.42 -3.02 14.83
N VAL A 6 8.78 -3.17 13.67
CA VAL A 6 9.23 -4.12 12.65
C VAL A 6 10.35 -3.41 11.91
N GLY A 7 11.57 -3.51 12.43
CA GLY A 7 12.75 -3.12 11.70
C GLY A 7 12.97 -4.06 10.51
N PHE A 8 13.74 -3.60 9.52
CA PHE A 8 14.14 -4.44 8.40
C PHE A 8 15.04 -5.62 8.84
N ASP A 9 15.52 -5.63 10.08
CA ASP A 9 16.31 -6.70 10.72
C ASP A 9 15.53 -8.02 10.78
N LYS A 10 14.26 -8.00 11.22
CA LYS A 10 13.40 -9.18 11.25
C LYS A 10 13.08 -9.71 9.86
N LEU A 11 12.93 -8.81 8.89
CA LEU A 11 12.74 -9.20 7.49
C LEU A 11 14.03 -9.79 6.90
N ALA A 12 15.19 -9.27 7.29
CA ALA A 12 16.48 -9.73 6.80
C ALA A 12 16.79 -11.18 7.19
N THR A 13 16.37 -11.61 8.39
CA THR A 13 16.55 -13.00 8.86
C THR A 13 15.58 -13.99 8.21
N ALA A 14 14.45 -13.51 7.66
CA ALA A 14 13.45 -14.35 7.01
C ALA A 14 13.85 -14.79 5.59
N PHE A 15 14.86 -14.16 4.96
CA PHE A 15 15.35 -14.57 3.65
C PHE A 15 16.08 -15.91 3.75
N LYS A 16 15.54 -16.95 3.11
CA LYS A 16 16.25 -18.22 2.88
C LYS A 16 17.38 -18.00 1.87
N SER A 17 18.53 -17.54 2.35
CA SER A 17 19.74 -17.36 1.56
C SER A 17 20.96 -17.77 2.38
N GLY A 18 22.02 -18.25 1.72
CA GLY A 18 23.31 -18.51 2.39
C GLY A 18 24.08 -17.24 2.76
N ALA A 19 23.49 -16.05 2.57
CA ALA A 19 24.12 -14.77 2.89
C ALA A 19 23.90 -14.39 4.36
N MET A 20 24.84 -13.62 4.92
CA MET A 20 24.70 -13.04 6.26
C MET A 20 23.47 -12.12 6.33
N SER A 21 22.79 -12.11 7.49
CA SER A 21 21.61 -11.28 7.73
C SER A 21 21.85 -9.78 7.44
N GLU A 22 23.03 -9.27 7.74
CA GLU A 22 23.45 -7.89 7.43
C GLU A 22 23.44 -7.58 5.93
N SER A 23 23.85 -8.55 5.10
CA SER A 23 23.79 -8.41 3.64
C SER A 23 22.34 -8.33 3.15
N SER A 24 21.46 -9.15 3.71
CA SER A 24 20.02 -9.09 3.45
C SER A 24 19.40 -7.76 3.88
N LEU A 25 19.77 -7.25 5.06
CA LEU A 25 19.32 -5.96 5.58
C LEU A 25 19.71 -4.82 4.63
N ARG A 26 20.98 -4.78 4.20
CA ARG A 26 21.47 -3.77 3.26
C ARG A 26 20.74 -3.86 1.91
N ARG A 27 20.38 -5.07 1.46
CA ARG A 27 19.57 -5.25 0.25
C ARG A 27 18.16 -4.70 0.39
N ILE A 28 17.48 -4.94 1.52
CA ILE A 28 16.15 -4.37 1.80
C ILE A 28 16.24 -2.84 1.82
N GLN A 29 17.25 -2.28 2.50
CA GLN A 29 17.43 -0.83 2.58
C GLN A 29 17.67 -0.21 1.20
N ARG A 30 18.54 -0.79 0.37
CA ARG A 30 18.74 -0.33 -1.02
C ARG A 30 17.46 -0.43 -1.85
N PHE A 31 16.73 -1.54 -1.72
CA PHE A 31 15.43 -1.67 -2.39
C PHE A 31 14.50 -0.52 -1.98
N MET A 32 14.34 -0.25 -0.69
CA MET A 32 13.44 0.82 -0.22
C MET A 32 13.92 2.22 -0.60
N ALA A 33 15.24 2.44 -0.74
CA ALA A 33 15.81 3.73 -1.12
C ALA A 33 15.72 4.01 -2.63
N ASP A 34 16.06 3.01 -3.45
CA ASP A 34 16.28 3.20 -4.88
C ASP A 34 15.10 2.75 -5.74
N TYR A 35 14.28 1.82 -5.24
CA TYR A 35 13.19 1.25 -6.03
C TYR A 35 12.00 2.21 -6.09
N LYS A 36 11.70 2.68 -7.30
CA LYS A 36 10.44 3.38 -7.59
C LYS A 36 9.32 2.35 -7.67
N LEU A 37 8.61 2.20 -6.56
CA LEU A 37 7.48 1.28 -6.45
C LEU A 37 6.41 1.62 -7.48
N ASN A 38 6.15 0.70 -8.42
CA ASN A 38 5.04 0.84 -9.35
C ASN A 38 3.74 0.48 -8.62
N THR A 39 2.94 1.50 -8.31
CA THR A 39 1.69 1.35 -7.56
C THR A 39 0.70 0.43 -8.26
N ASP A 40 0.68 0.38 -9.60
CA ASP A 40 -0.21 -0.50 -10.35
C ASP A 40 0.18 -1.97 -10.19
N LEU A 41 1.48 -2.28 -10.12
CA LEU A 41 1.96 -3.65 -9.90
C LEU A 41 1.60 -4.13 -8.49
N ILE A 42 1.77 -3.27 -7.49
CA ILE A 42 1.39 -3.58 -6.11
C ILE A 42 -0.12 -3.77 -6.00
N ALA A 43 -0.89 -2.90 -6.63
CA ALA A 43 -2.34 -3.00 -6.67
C ALA A 43 -2.79 -4.31 -7.33
N GLN A 44 -2.19 -4.70 -8.47
CA GLN A 44 -2.45 -5.97 -9.14
C GLN A 44 -2.04 -7.17 -8.28
N LEU A 45 -0.90 -7.11 -7.58
CA LEU A 45 -0.47 -8.16 -6.66
C LEU A 45 -1.49 -8.35 -5.53
N ILE A 46 -1.90 -7.27 -4.87
CA ILE A 46 -2.88 -7.37 -3.77
C ILE A 46 -4.19 -7.94 -4.29
N VAL A 47 -4.69 -7.45 -5.43
CA VAL A 47 -5.90 -8.00 -6.06
C VAL A 47 -5.72 -9.47 -6.41
N GLY A 48 -4.55 -9.87 -6.94
CA GLY A 48 -4.23 -11.25 -7.29
C GLY A 48 -4.20 -12.19 -6.07
N LEU A 49 -3.76 -11.70 -4.92
CA LEU A 49 -3.75 -12.42 -3.64
C LEU A 49 -5.14 -12.52 -2.99
N LEU A 50 -6.11 -11.71 -3.42
CA LEU A 50 -7.47 -11.82 -2.90
C LEU A 50 -8.12 -13.14 -3.37
N PRO A 51 -8.76 -13.88 -2.44
CA PRO A 51 -9.28 -15.22 -2.73
C PRO A 51 -10.58 -15.23 -3.54
N HIS A 52 -11.18 -14.06 -3.82
CA HIS A 52 -12.43 -13.95 -4.57
C HIS A 52 -12.29 -12.97 -5.74
N LYS A 53 -13.16 -13.16 -6.74
CA LYS A 53 -13.29 -12.28 -7.91
C LYS A 53 -14.29 -11.15 -7.61
N PRO A 54 -14.33 -10.08 -8.43
CA PRO A 54 -15.35 -9.05 -8.32
C PRO A 54 -16.79 -9.61 -8.26
N PRO A 55 -17.75 -8.87 -7.67
CA PRO A 55 -17.64 -7.48 -7.22
C PRO A 55 -16.91 -7.32 -5.87
N PHE A 56 -16.00 -6.36 -5.80
CA PHE A 56 -15.29 -6.01 -4.56
C PHE A 56 -16.08 -4.98 -3.76
N ARG A 57 -16.02 -5.08 -2.42
CA ARG A 57 -16.42 -3.99 -1.54
C ARG A 57 -15.26 -3.03 -1.39
N LEU A 58 -15.52 -1.74 -1.61
CA LEU A 58 -14.50 -0.70 -1.55
C LEU A 58 -14.70 0.18 -0.32
N ALA A 59 -13.61 0.57 0.31
CA ALA A 59 -13.58 1.58 1.36
C ALA A 59 -12.67 2.72 0.92
N LEU A 60 -13.14 3.96 1.11
CA LEU A 60 -12.36 5.17 0.97
C LEU A 60 -12.17 5.77 2.34
N ASP A 61 -10.92 5.97 2.73
CA ASP A 61 -10.58 6.59 4.01
C ASP A 61 -9.52 7.67 3.83
N ARG A 62 -9.56 8.67 4.71
CA ARG A 62 -8.62 9.79 4.71
C ARG A 62 -7.79 9.68 5.98
N THR A 63 -6.50 9.36 5.83
CA THR A 63 -5.58 9.24 6.96
C THR A 63 -4.59 10.41 6.99
N ASN A 64 -4.30 10.93 8.18
CA ASN A 64 -3.28 11.95 8.43
C ASN A 64 -2.17 11.33 9.26
N TRP A 65 -0.96 11.31 8.73
CA TRP A 65 0.23 10.90 9.48
C TRP A 65 1.08 12.11 9.79
N LYS A 66 1.69 12.11 10.98
CA LYS A 66 2.66 13.13 11.38
C LYS A 66 4.06 12.56 11.23
N PHE A 67 4.88 13.22 10.41
CA PHE A 67 6.30 12.92 10.28
C PHE A 67 7.10 14.12 10.78
N GLY A 68 7.52 14.07 12.05
CA GLY A 68 8.01 15.24 12.77
C GLY A 68 6.94 16.34 12.80
N ALA A 69 7.27 17.53 12.30
CA ALA A 69 6.34 18.63 12.13
C ALA A 69 5.52 18.55 10.81
N GLY A 70 5.90 17.67 9.89
CA GLY A 70 5.24 17.52 8.59
C GLY A 70 3.94 16.72 8.68
N ASN A 71 2.91 17.17 7.96
CA ASN A 71 1.66 16.43 7.79
C ASN A 71 1.66 15.68 6.46
N ILE A 72 1.39 14.38 6.53
CA ILE A 72 1.22 13.51 5.37
C ILE A 72 -0.25 13.14 5.31
N ASN A 73 -1.00 13.79 4.41
CA ASN A 73 -2.41 13.50 4.20
C ASN A 73 -2.56 12.55 3.01
N ILE A 74 -3.22 11.42 3.25
CA ILE A 74 -3.39 10.36 2.26
C ILE A 74 -4.89 10.07 2.13
N LEU A 75 -5.40 10.11 0.90
CA LEU A 75 -6.68 9.50 0.56
C LEU A 75 -6.40 8.09 0.07
N THR A 76 -6.93 7.10 0.76
CA THR A 76 -6.67 5.68 0.50
C THR A 76 -7.93 4.99 0.02
N LEU A 77 -7.81 4.22 -1.06
CA LEU A 77 -8.82 3.29 -1.55
C LEU A 77 -8.38 1.87 -1.20
N ALA A 78 -9.25 1.15 -0.52
CA ALA A 78 -9.02 -0.22 -0.07
C ALA A 78 -10.12 -1.17 -0.55
N ILE A 79 -9.75 -2.44 -0.75
CA ILE A 79 -10.73 -3.52 -0.90
C ILE A 79 -11.00 -4.11 0.48
N VAL A 80 -12.26 -4.22 0.85
CA VAL A 80 -12.69 -4.83 2.11
C VAL A 80 -13.01 -6.29 1.88
N TYR A 81 -12.30 -7.17 2.60
CA TYR A 81 -12.53 -8.61 2.60
C TYR A 81 -12.57 -9.13 4.03
N GLN A 82 -13.66 -9.81 4.38
CA GLN A 82 -13.89 -10.39 5.72
C GLN A 82 -13.61 -9.42 6.89
N GLY A 83 -14.06 -8.17 6.75
CA GLY A 83 -13.88 -7.14 7.79
C GLY A 83 -12.49 -6.49 7.83
N VAL A 84 -11.56 -6.91 6.96
CA VAL A 84 -10.22 -6.33 6.84
C VAL A 84 -10.15 -5.48 5.56
N ALA A 85 -9.62 -4.26 5.68
CA ALA A 85 -9.38 -3.38 4.55
C ALA A 85 -7.94 -3.53 4.04
N PHE A 86 -7.78 -3.90 2.77
CA PHE A 86 -6.51 -4.00 2.07
C PHE A 86 -6.30 -2.75 1.21
N PRO A 87 -5.37 -1.84 1.56
CA PRO A 87 -5.08 -0.65 0.77
C PRO A 87 -4.58 -1.04 -0.63
N ILE A 88 -5.20 -0.50 -1.69
CA ILE A 88 -4.84 -0.82 -3.08
C ILE A 88 -4.24 0.40 -3.77
N LEU A 89 -4.90 1.55 -3.65
CA LEU A 89 -4.49 2.81 -4.27
C LEU A 89 -4.52 3.92 -3.25
N TYR A 90 -3.71 4.95 -3.48
CA TYR A 90 -3.72 6.14 -2.65
C TYR A 90 -3.36 7.39 -3.46
N ARG A 91 -3.77 8.54 -2.93
CA ARG A 91 -3.37 9.85 -3.42
C ARG A 91 -2.85 10.68 -2.27
N MET A 92 -1.68 11.27 -2.47
CA MET A 92 -1.14 12.29 -1.57
C MET A 92 -1.95 13.58 -1.74
N MET A 93 -2.41 14.14 -0.64
CA MET A 93 -3.20 15.35 -0.63
C MET A 93 -2.37 16.51 -0.06
N PRO A 94 -1.92 17.48 -0.88
CA PRO A 94 -1.15 18.63 -0.42
C PRO A 94 -2.06 19.69 0.24
N LYS A 95 -3.06 19.26 1.01
CA LYS A 95 -4.01 20.13 1.70
C LYS A 95 -4.42 19.55 3.04
N PHE A 96 -4.85 20.45 3.93
CA PHE A 96 -5.47 20.08 5.20
C PHE A 96 -6.98 19.89 5.02
N GLY A 97 -7.62 19.12 5.92
CA GLY A 97 -9.07 18.90 5.90
C GLY A 97 -9.53 17.70 5.06
N ASN A 98 -10.70 17.85 4.45
CA ASN A 98 -11.44 16.78 3.78
C ASN A 98 -11.07 16.62 2.30
N SER A 99 -11.24 15.41 1.77
CA SER A 99 -11.24 15.18 0.33
C SER A 99 -12.52 15.70 -0.30
N SER A 100 -12.41 16.25 -1.52
CA SER A 100 -13.55 16.60 -2.34
C SER A 100 -14.17 15.36 -2.97
N THR A 101 -15.42 15.47 -3.42
CA THR A 101 -16.09 14.42 -4.18
C THR A 101 -15.30 14.07 -5.45
N GLU A 102 -14.74 15.06 -6.13
CA GLU A 102 -13.93 14.86 -7.33
C GLU A 102 -12.66 14.03 -7.05
N GLU A 103 -11.94 14.31 -5.96
CA GLU A 103 -10.77 13.53 -5.57
C GLU A 103 -11.12 12.06 -5.27
N ARG A 104 -12.27 11.84 -4.61
CA ARG A 104 -12.78 10.49 -4.32
C ARG A 104 -13.16 9.74 -5.58
N ILE A 105 -13.88 10.38 -6.51
CA ILE A 105 -14.27 9.80 -7.79
C ILE A 105 -13.03 9.47 -8.62
N SER A 106 -12.09 10.40 -8.73
CA SER A 106 -10.86 10.23 -9.51
C SER A 106 -10.03 9.04 -9.00
N LEU A 107 -9.89 8.87 -7.68
CA LEU A 107 -9.20 7.72 -7.11
C LEU A 107 -9.99 6.42 -7.32
N ALA A 108 -11.32 6.42 -7.20
CA ALA A 108 -12.14 5.24 -7.47
C ALA A 108 -12.04 4.80 -8.93
N GLN A 109 -12.05 5.73 -9.88
CA GLN A 109 -11.93 5.44 -11.32
C GLN A 109 -10.57 4.84 -11.68
N SER A 110 -9.50 5.20 -10.98
CA SER A 110 -8.17 4.60 -11.20
C SER A 110 -8.09 3.09 -10.86
N LEU A 111 -9.09 2.53 -10.17
CA LEU A 111 -9.15 1.09 -9.90
C LEU A 111 -9.45 0.24 -11.14
N HIS A 112 -10.19 0.79 -12.11
CA HIS A 112 -10.63 0.05 -13.30
C HIS A 112 -9.48 -0.64 -14.06
N PRO A 113 -8.38 0.05 -14.45
CA PRO A 113 -7.26 -0.60 -15.14
C PRO A 113 -6.54 -1.66 -14.30
N VAL A 114 -6.55 -1.54 -12.97
CA VAL A 114 -5.92 -2.52 -12.06
C VAL A 114 -6.70 -3.83 -12.05
N VAL A 115 -8.03 -3.74 -11.95
CA VAL A 115 -8.90 -4.93 -11.85
C VAL A 115 -9.10 -5.58 -13.22
N TRP A 116 -9.20 -4.79 -14.30
CA TRP A 116 -9.50 -5.30 -15.64
C TRP A 116 -8.34 -6.12 -16.24
N LYS A 117 -7.08 -5.80 -15.96
CA LYS A 117 -5.90 -6.56 -16.42
C LYS A 117 -5.82 -8.00 -15.90
N ARG A 118 -6.68 -8.42 -14.97
CA ARG A 118 -6.77 -9.80 -14.46
C ARG A 118 -7.58 -10.74 -15.37
N ASN A 119 -8.41 -10.20 -16.26
CA ASN A 119 -9.40 -10.99 -16.99
C ASN A 119 -8.96 -11.43 -18.39
N HIS A 120 -7.72 -11.12 -18.82
CA HIS A 120 -7.08 -11.54 -20.07
C HIS A 120 -5.68 -12.05 -19.75
#